data_AF-A0A534VE54-F1
#
_entry.id   AF-A0A534VE54-F1
#
_cell.length_a   1.000
_cell.length_b   1.000
_cell.length_c   1.000
_cell.angle_alpha   90.00
_cell.angle_beta   90.00
_cell.angle_gamma   90.00
#
_symmetry.space_group_name_H-M   'P 1'
#
loop_
_entity.id
_entity.type
_entity.pdbx_description
1 polymer ?
#
loop_
_entity_poly.entity_id
_entity_poly.type
_entity_poly.pdbx_seq_one_letter_code
_entity_poly.pdbx_strand_id
1 'polypeptide(L)' 'MCATVCPSGALFFGTREEVEDLRSARSLNVFEFGDEVVRTKNHLMVPAHTRVLAVTPTERPPRTPAEQHLEEALC' A
#
# COMPACT_ATOMS: atom_id res chain seq x y z
N MET A 1 3.43 -25.99 4.10
CA MET A 1 3.45 -24.53 4.32
C MET A 1 3.36 -23.85 2.95
N CYS A 2 2.55 -22.80 2.76
CA CYS A 2 2.30 -22.22 1.43
C CYS A 2 3.57 -21.69 0.74
N ALA A 3 4.52 -21.13 1.50
CA ALA A 3 5.80 -20.66 0.96
C ALA A 3 6.64 -21.80 0.34
N THR A 4 6.66 -22.98 0.94
CA THR A 4 7.43 -24.15 0.46
C THR A 4 6.96 -24.69 -0.89
N VAL A 5 5.69 -24.46 -1.25
CA VAL A 5 5.10 -24.98 -2.48
C VAL A 5 4.90 -23.90 -3.55
N CYS A 6 5.39 -22.68 -3.32
CA CYS A 6 5.20 -21.56 -4.24
C CYS A 6 6.21 -21.66 -5.41
N PRO A 7 5.78 -21.99 -6.64
CA PRO A 7 6.72 -22.20 -7.75
C PRO A 7 7.36 -20.90 -8.25
N SER A 8 6.73 -19.76 -8.01
CA SER A 8 7.20 -18.45 -8.45
C SER A 8 8.12 -17.75 -7.45
N GLY A 9 8.24 -18.26 -6.22
CA GLY A 9 8.95 -17.56 -5.14
C GLY A 9 8.28 -16.25 -4.69
N ALA A 10 7.00 -16.04 -5.04
CA ALA A 10 6.26 -14.85 -4.63
C ALA A 10 6.09 -14.79 -3.10
N LEU A 11 5.79 -15.93 -2.48
CA LEU A 11 5.71 -16.09 -1.03
C LEU A 11 7.07 -16.42 -0.43
N PHE A 12 7.42 -15.73 0.64
CA PHE A 12 8.63 -15.95 1.42
C PHE A 12 8.26 -16.01 2.91
N PHE A 13 8.95 -16.84 3.69
CA PHE A 13 8.80 -16.91 5.14
C PHE A 13 10.18 -16.77 5.79
N GLY A 14 10.36 -15.70 6.57
CA GLY A 14 11.61 -15.33 7.21
C GLY A 14 11.51 -13.93 7.80
N THR A 15 12.65 -13.36 8.15
CA THR A 15 12.81 -11.99 8.62
C THR A 15 12.73 -10.99 7.47
N ARG A 16 12.56 -9.71 7.82
CA ARG A 16 12.57 -8.63 6.84
C ARG A 16 13.96 -8.50 6.19
N GLU A 17 15.00 -8.62 6.99
CA GLU A 17 16.38 -8.47 6.55
C GLU A 17 16.74 -9.57 5.53
N GLU A 18 16.34 -10.83 5.79
CA GLU A 18 16.55 -11.93 4.83
C GLU A 18 15.85 -11.70 3.49
N VAL A 19 14.60 -11.21 3.48
CA VAL A 19 13.88 -10.98 2.21
C VAL A 19 14.40 -9.76 1.44
N GLU A 20 14.94 -8.76 2.13
CA GLU A 20 15.58 -7.61 1.53
C GLU A 20 16.92 -7.98 0.89
N ASP A 21 17.72 -8.85 1.52
CA ASP A 21 18.98 -9.36 0.94
C ASP A 21 18.75 -10.21 -0.32
N LEU A 22 17.63 -10.95 -0.36
CA LEU A 22 17.27 -11.81 -1.48
C LEU A 22 16.65 -11.05 -2.67
N ARG A 23 16.21 -9.80 -2.49
CA ARG A 23 15.44 -9.07 -3.50
C ARG A 23 16.07 -7.72 -3.80
N SER A 24 16.05 -7.31 -5.06
CA SER A 24 16.41 -5.93 -5.46
C SER A 24 15.34 -4.89 -5.11
N ALA A 25 14.51 -5.17 -4.10
CA ALA A 25 13.39 -4.38 -3.62
C ALA A 25 13.55 -4.16 -2.12
N ARG A 26 12.96 -3.09 -1.60
CA ARG A 26 13.04 -2.75 -0.17
C ARG A 26 11.68 -2.87 0.49
N SER A 27 11.69 -3.11 1.79
CA SER A 27 10.53 -2.99 2.65
C SER A 27 10.20 -1.51 2.90
N LEU A 28 8.93 -1.13 2.73
CA LEU A 28 8.43 0.22 3.03
C LEU A 28 7.04 0.17 3.68
N ASN A 29 6.84 0.98 4.72
CA ASN A 29 5.57 1.09 5.45
C ASN A 29 5.08 2.55 5.62
N VAL A 30 5.62 3.47 4.81
CA VAL A 30 5.24 4.89 4.81
C VAL A 30 4.30 5.12 3.63
N PHE A 31 3.07 5.50 3.94
CA PHE A 31 2.00 5.73 2.97
C PHE A 31 1.61 7.20 2.99
N GLU A 32 1.24 7.75 1.84
CA GLU A 32 0.72 9.11 1.70
C GLU A 32 -0.69 9.03 1.09
N PHE A 33 -1.68 9.54 1.82
CA PHE A 33 -3.09 9.58 1.43
C PHE A 33 -3.53 11.04 1.34
N GLY A 34 -3.54 11.60 0.14
CA GLY A 34 -3.72 13.05 -0.02
C GLY A 34 -2.57 13.78 0.68
N ASP A 35 -2.89 14.62 1.67
CA ASP A 35 -1.90 15.41 2.42
C ASP A 35 -1.39 14.71 3.70
N GLU A 36 -1.87 13.49 3.98
CA GLU A 36 -1.58 12.78 5.23
C GLU A 36 -0.54 11.67 5.04
N VAL A 37 0.50 11.69 5.87
CA VAL A 37 1.56 10.65 5.89
C VAL A 37 1.36 9.71 7.07
N VAL A 38 1.12 8.43 6.78
CA VAL A 38 0.83 7.40 7.77
C VAL A 38 1.92 6.32 7.76
N ARG A 39 2.40 5.95 8.96
CA ARG A 39 3.25 4.75 9.15
C ARG A 39 2.40 3.58 9.62
N THR A 40 2.43 2.49 8.87
CA THR A 40 1.66 1.29 9.21
C THR A 40 2.56 0.17 9.74
N LYS A 41 1.95 -0.89 10.26
CA LYS A 41 2.68 -2.14 10.59
C LYS A 41 2.84 -3.06 9.38
N ASN A 42 2.14 -2.76 8.28
CA ASN A 42 2.21 -3.55 7.05
C ASN A 42 3.30 -2.97 6.15
N HIS A 43 4.24 -3.83 5.77
CA HIS A 43 5.34 -3.47 4.90
C HIS A 43 5.11 -4.02 3.50
N LEU A 44 5.24 -3.18 2.48
CA LEU A 44 5.21 -3.59 1.10
C LEU A 44 6.64 -3.64 0.54
N MET A 45 6.88 -4.61 -0.34
CA MET A 45 8.10 -4.63 -1.15
C MET A 45 7.92 -3.68 -2.32
N VAL A 46 8.78 -2.66 -2.39
CA VAL A 46 8.74 -1.60 -3.39
C VAL A 46 10.10 -1.46 -4.09
N PRO A 47 10.18 -0.82 -5.26
CA PRO A 47 11.46 -0.48 -5.88
C PRO A 47 12.39 0.23 -4.89
N ALA A 48 13.69 -0.07 -4.94
CA ALA A 48 14.67 0.39 -3.94
C ALA A 48 14.74 1.92 -3.75
N HIS A 49 14.45 2.68 -4.82
CA HIS A 49 14.46 4.15 -4.78
C HIS A 49 13.18 4.75 -4.19
N THR A 50 12.11 3.97 -4.01
CA THR A 50 10.85 4.45 -3.42
C THR A 50 11.06 4.87 -1.96
N ARG A 51 10.46 6.01 -1.59
CA ARG A 51 10.56 6.61 -0.24
C ARG A 51 9.22 6.70 0.49
N VAL A 52 8.14 6.86 -0.28
CA VAL A 52 6.76 6.92 0.19
C VAL A 52 5.87 6.18 -0.82
N LEU A 53 4.82 5.53 -0.35
CA LEU A 53 3.79 4.96 -1.21
C LEU A 53 2.64 5.94 -1.31
N ALA A 54 2.61 6.71 -2.39
CA ALA A 54 1.48 7.59 -2.69
C ALA A 54 0.25 6.75 -3.07
N VAL A 55 -0.85 6.96 -2.36
CA VAL A 55 -2.14 6.31 -2.61
C VAL A 55 -3.11 7.34 -3.15
N THR A 56 -3.06 7.52 -4.47
CA THR A 56 -3.93 8.41 -5.21
C THR A 56 -5.01 7.61 -5.94
N PRO A 57 -6.31 7.93 -5.76
CA PRO A 57 -7.35 7.35 -6.60
C PRO A 57 -7.10 7.72 -8.07
N THR A 58 -7.19 6.75 -8.98
CA THR A 58 -7.17 7.02 -10.42
C THR A 58 -8.48 7.64 -10.90
N GLU A 59 -9.57 7.33 -10.19
CA GLU A 59 -10.91 7.87 -10.43
C GLU A 59 -11.53 8.28 -9.09
N ARG A 60 -12.29 9.38 -9.10
CA ARG A 60 -13.11 9.75 -7.95
C ARG A 60 -14.36 8.85 -7.95
N PRO A 61 -14.61 8.05 -6.91
CA PRO A 61 -15.85 7.29 -6.84
C PRO A 61 -17.06 8.24 -6.89
N PRO A 62 -18.18 7.81 -7.51
CA PRO A 62 -19.39 8.62 -7.52
C PRO A 62 -19.83 8.89 -6.08
N ARG A 63 -20.33 10.10 -5.84
CA ARG A 63 -20.86 10.43 -4.52
C ARG A 63 -22.03 9.54 -4.17
N THR A 64 -22.06 9.13 -2.91
CA THR A 64 -23.20 8.43 -2.34
C THR A 64 -24.42 9.38 -2.32
N PRO A 65 -25.66 8.85 -2.35
CA PRO A 65 -26.86 9.67 -2.21
C PRO A 65 -26.87 10.52 -0.93
N ALA A 66 -26.28 10.01 0.16
CA ALA A 66 -26.15 10.75 1.40
C ALA A 66 -25.23 11.99 1.26
N GLU A 67 -24.11 11.86 0.55
CA GLU A 67 -23.19 12.97 0.30
C GLU A 67 -23.77 13.99 -0.69
N GLN A 68 -24.65 13.55 -1.61
CA GLN A 68 -25.40 14.43 -2.51
C GLN A 68 -26.42 15.27 -1.73
N HIS A 69 -27.26 14.63 -0.91
CA HIS A 69 -28.24 15.34 -0.07
C HIS A 69 -27.57 16.30 0.91
N LEU A 70 -26.43 15.92 1.49
CA LEU A 70 -25.69 16.80 2.40
C LEU A 70 -25.20 18.06 1.66
N GLU A 71 -24.72 17.94 0.43
CA GLU A 71 -24.29 19.10 -0.33
C GLU A 71 -25.46 19.98 -0.78
N GLU A 72 -26.56 19.37 -1.22
CA GLU A 72 -27.80 20.09 -1.54
C GLU A 72 -28.34 20.87 -0.32
N ALA A 73 -28.19 20.33 0.88
CA ALA A 73 -28.60 21.00 2.12
C ALA A 73 -27.62 22.10 2.58
N LEU A 74 -26.39 22.09 2.07
CA LEU A 74 -25.33 23.06 2.42
C LEU A 74 -25.16 24.19 1.38
N CYS A 75 -25.78 24.07 0.20
CA CYS A 75 -25.80 25.08 -0.86
C CYS A 75 -27.09 25.92 -0.81
#